data_AF-A0A6I5CG82-F1
#
_entry.id   AF-A0A6I5CG82-F1
#
_cell.length_a   1.000
_cell.length_b   1.000
_cell.length_c   1.000
_cell.angle_alpha   90.00
_cell.angle_beta   90.00
_cell.angle_gamma   90.00
#
_symmetry.space_group_name_H-M   'P 1'
#
loop_
_entity.id
_entity.type
_entity.pdbx_description
1 polymer ?
#
loop_
_entity_poly.entity_id
_entity_poly.type
_entity_poly.pdbx_seq_one_letter_code
_entity_poly.pdbx_strand_id
1 'polypeptide(L)'
;LAARWEQDAVREHGAASEEALHWSEVRADLAMFAGDAARSCRTWLAVAATRLAMGQSAGAPQVEAAVDRAHHQWGQIREAERARELGPLLAELRDRVPGRQQGALDHVRRQLRQLQTQD
;
A
#
# COMPACT_ATOMS: atom_id res chain seq x y z
N LEU A 1 13.85 -10.92 -10.74
CA LEU A 1 13.76 -10.17 -12.01
C LEU A 1 13.10 -8.80 -11.81
N ALA A 2 11.85 -8.71 -11.34
CA ALA A 2 11.16 -7.42 -11.11
C ALA A 2 11.94 -6.42 -10.22
N ALA A 3 12.57 -6.88 -9.13
CA ALA A 3 13.39 -6.01 -8.28
C ALA A 3 14.61 -5.40 -9.00
N ARG A 4 15.18 -6.12 -9.98
CA ARG A 4 16.27 -5.59 -10.79
C ARG A 4 15.76 -4.51 -11.75
N TRP A 5 14.62 -4.76 -12.39
CA TRP A 5 13.99 -3.77 -13.27
C TRP A 5 13.58 -2.49 -12.54
N GLU A 6 13.06 -2.61 -11.31
CA GLU A 6 12.80 -1.45 -10.46
C GLU A 6 14.09 -0.67 -10.17
N GLN A 7 15.17 -1.34 -9.77
CA GLN A 7 16.46 -0.69 -9.53
C GLN A 7 17.02 -0.01 -10.78
N ASP A 8 16.86 -0.62 -11.94
CA ASP A 8 17.27 -0.05 -13.22
C ASP A 8 16.44 1.20 -13.54
N ALA A 9 15.11 1.14 -13.42
CA ALA A 9 14.22 2.29 -13.62
C ALA A 9 14.48 3.43 -12.63
N VAL A 10 14.72 3.12 -11.35
CA VAL A 10 15.08 4.12 -10.33
C VAL A 10 16.38 4.84 -10.70
N ARG A 11 17.37 4.11 -11.22
CA ARG A 11 18.66 4.70 -11.63
C ARG A 11 18.53 5.57 -12.87
N GLU A 12 17.65 5.20 -13.80
CA GLU A 12 17.49 5.88 -15.08
C GLU A 12 16.52 7.08 -15.01
N HIS A 13 15.43 6.93 -14.25
CA HIS A 13 14.30 7.87 -14.25
C HIS A 13 13.99 8.47 -12.88
N GLY A 14 14.60 7.96 -11.81
CA GLY A 14 14.36 8.36 -10.43
C GLY A 14 13.25 7.57 -9.73
N ALA A 15 13.29 7.53 -8.40
CA ALA A 15 12.38 6.69 -7.59
C ALA A 15 10.90 7.11 -7.63
N ALA A 16 10.62 8.34 -8.07
CA ALA A 16 9.27 8.87 -8.24
C ALA A 16 8.82 8.85 -9.71
N SER A 17 9.54 8.15 -10.62
CA SER A 17 9.07 8.03 -12.01
C SER A 17 7.93 7.02 -12.12
N GLU A 18 7.10 7.16 -13.16
CA GLU A 18 6.03 6.19 -13.41
C GLU A 18 6.59 4.79 -13.73
N GLU A 19 7.76 4.69 -14.36
CA GLU A 19 8.44 3.41 -14.62
C GLU A 19 8.92 2.75 -13.34
N ALA A 20 9.51 3.52 -12.41
CA ALA A 20 9.94 3.00 -11.11
C ALA A 20 8.72 2.52 -10.30
N LEU A 21 7.66 3.33 -10.26
CA LEU A 21 6.42 2.97 -9.58
C LEU A 21 5.77 1.73 -10.22
N HIS A 22 5.73 1.63 -11.54
CA HIS A 22 5.19 0.46 -12.23
C HIS A 22 5.90 -0.83 -11.81
N TRP A 23 7.23 -0.82 -11.71
CA TRP A 23 7.96 -2.00 -11.24
C TRP A 23 7.76 -2.28 -9.74
N SER A 24 7.53 -1.26 -8.92
CA SER A 24 7.09 -1.44 -7.52
C SER A 24 5.71 -2.11 -7.45
N GLU A 25 4.76 -1.73 -8.31
CA GLU A 25 3.43 -2.38 -8.41
C GLU A 25 3.55 -3.86 -8.79
N VAL A 26 4.33 -4.17 -9.83
CA VAL A 26 4.60 -5.55 -10.24
C VAL A 26 5.21 -6.36 -9.09
N ARG A 27 6.16 -5.79 -8.34
CA ARG A 27 6.72 -6.45 -7.16
C ARG A 27 5.67 -6.69 -6.07
N ALA A 28 4.76 -5.74 -5.86
CA ALA A 28 3.70 -5.88 -4.88
C ALA A 28 2.74 -7.02 -5.25
N ASP A 29 2.37 -7.15 -6.52
CA ASP A 29 1.55 -8.26 -7.03
C ASP A 29 2.31 -9.60 -6.93
N LEU A 30 3.60 -9.64 -7.23
CA LEU A 30 4.42 -10.85 -7.05
C LEU A 30 4.50 -11.27 -5.58
N ALA A 31 4.61 -10.32 -4.64
CA ALA A 31 4.59 -10.61 -3.21
C ALA A 31 3.23 -11.20 -2.78
N MET A 32 2.13 -10.67 -3.31
CA MET A 32 0.78 -11.22 -3.12
C MET A 32 0.71 -12.66 -3.65
N PHE A 33 1.16 -12.94 -4.87
CA PHE A 33 1.15 -14.29 -5.43
C PHE A 33 2.04 -15.27 -4.67
N ALA A 34 3.11 -14.78 -4.03
CA ALA A 34 3.96 -15.57 -3.14
C ALA A 34 3.38 -15.78 -1.73
N GLY A 35 2.20 -15.21 -1.43
CA GLY A 35 1.56 -15.29 -0.11
C GLY A 35 2.13 -14.33 0.94
N ASP A 36 3.02 -13.41 0.55
CA ASP A 36 3.60 -12.40 1.44
C ASP A 36 2.74 -11.12 1.43
N ALA A 37 1.58 -11.21 2.08
CA ALA A 37 0.61 -10.11 2.18
C ALA A 37 1.21 -8.87 2.86
N ALA A 38 2.09 -9.03 3.84
CA ALA A 38 2.72 -7.92 4.55
C ALA A 38 3.69 -7.13 3.64
N ARG A 39 4.49 -7.83 2.81
CA ARG A 39 5.35 -7.18 1.82
C ARG A 39 4.55 -6.52 0.70
N SER A 40 3.49 -7.18 0.24
CA SER A 40 2.59 -6.59 -0.77
C SER A 40 1.95 -5.31 -0.23
N CYS A 41 1.39 -5.35 0.99
CA CYS A 41 0.80 -4.21 1.68
C CYS A 41 1.79 -3.03 1.79
N ARG A 42 2.99 -3.25 2.35
CA ARG A 42 4.03 -2.21 2.45
C ARG A 42 4.36 -1.56 1.11
N THR A 43 4.48 -2.37 0.06
CA THR A 43 4.83 -1.84 -1.27
C THR A 43 3.72 -0.97 -1.83
N TRP A 44 2.45 -1.40 -1.69
CA TRP A 44 1.30 -0.58 -2.11
C TRP A 44 1.13 0.71 -1.30
N LEU A 45 1.41 0.69 0.02
CA LEU A 45 1.45 1.89 0.85
C LEU A 45 2.50 2.89 0.33
N ALA A 46 3.69 2.40 -0.01
CA ALA A 46 4.76 3.23 -0.56
C ALA A 46 4.40 3.83 -1.93
N VAL A 47 3.83 3.04 -2.84
CA VAL A 47 3.37 3.53 -4.16
C VAL A 47 2.33 4.65 -4.01
N ALA A 48 1.32 4.45 -3.15
CA ALA A 48 0.30 5.46 -2.89
C ALA A 48 0.90 6.74 -2.29
N ALA A 49 1.79 6.60 -1.30
CA ALA A 49 2.45 7.74 -0.67
C ALA A 49 3.32 8.54 -1.65
N THR A 50 4.08 7.87 -2.50
CA THR A 50 4.92 8.52 -3.52
C THR A 50 4.07 9.28 -4.53
N ARG A 51 3.00 8.68 -5.06
CA ARG A 51 2.09 9.38 -5.99
C ARG A 51 1.49 10.64 -5.38
N LEU A 52 1.05 10.57 -4.12
CA LEU A 52 0.57 11.75 -3.40
C LEU A 52 1.66 12.80 -3.19
N ALA A 53 2.90 12.39 -2.89
CA ALA A 53 4.04 13.29 -2.72
C ALA A 53 4.45 13.99 -4.03
N MET A 54 4.21 13.34 -5.18
CA MET A 54 4.35 13.94 -6.51
C MET A 54 3.22 14.92 -6.86
N GLY A 55 2.26 15.14 -5.95
CA GLY A 55 1.14 16.06 -6.16
C GLY A 55 -0.03 15.47 -6.95
N GLN A 56 -0.07 14.15 -7.16
CA GLN A 56 -1.26 13.52 -7.75
C GLN A 56 -2.45 13.70 -6.81
N SER A 57 -3.63 13.96 -7.40
CA SER A 57 -4.88 14.11 -6.65
C SER A 57 -5.23 12.83 -5.88
N ALA A 58 -5.78 12.98 -4.68
CA ALA A 58 -6.28 11.86 -3.90
C ALA A 58 -7.39 11.06 -4.61
N GLY A 59 -8.14 11.70 -5.52
CA GLY A 59 -9.14 11.03 -6.36
C GLY A 59 -8.60 10.51 -7.70
N ALA A 60 -7.28 10.59 -7.94
CA ALA A 60 -6.68 10.02 -9.13
C ALA A 60 -6.83 8.49 -9.09
N PRO A 61 -7.30 7.84 -10.19
CA PRO A 61 -7.55 6.39 -10.19
C PRO A 61 -6.36 5.55 -9.76
N GLN A 62 -5.14 5.99 -10.07
CA GLN A 62 -3.89 5.29 -9.73
C GLN A 62 -3.56 5.37 -8.24
N VAL A 63 -3.91 6.49 -7.59
CA VAL A 63 -3.76 6.67 -6.14
C VAL A 63 -4.80 5.83 -5.41
N GLU A 64 -6.07 5.91 -5.83
CA GLU A 64 -7.16 5.10 -5.27
C GLU A 64 -6.85 3.60 -5.37
N ALA A 65 -6.44 3.13 -6.55
CA ALA A 65 -6.11 1.72 -6.77
C ALA A 65 -4.97 1.24 -5.85
N ALA A 66 -3.93 2.05 -5.65
CA ALA A 66 -2.83 1.70 -4.76
C ALA A 66 -3.29 1.58 -3.29
N VAL A 67 -4.12 2.50 -2.81
CA VAL A 67 -4.67 2.45 -1.44
C VAL A 67 -5.69 1.30 -1.28
N ASP A 68 -6.45 0.98 -2.32
CA ASP A 68 -7.35 -0.19 -2.36
C ASP A 68 -6.59 -1.50 -2.26
N ARG A 69 -5.49 -1.64 -3.01
CA ARG A 69 -4.62 -2.83 -2.93
C ARG A 69 -3.91 -2.92 -1.58
N ALA A 70 -3.40 -1.81 -1.04
CA ALA A 70 -2.79 -1.79 0.29
C ALA A 70 -3.77 -2.27 1.37
N HIS A 71 -5.01 -1.77 1.34
CA HIS A 71 -6.07 -2.18 2.27
C HIS A 71 -6.41 -3.65 2.13
N HIS A 72 -6.63 -4.13 0.90
CA HIS A 72 -6.91 -5.53 0.65
C HIS A 72 -5.82 -6.44 1.22
N GLN A 73 -4.54 -6.13 0.95
CA GLN A 73 -3.42 -6.92 1.44
C GLN A 73 -3.28 -6.85 2.96
N TRP A 74 -3.53 -5.70 3.58
CA TRP A 74 -3.52 -5.56 5.04
C TRP A 74 -4.50 -6.52 5.72
N GLY A 75 -5.71 -6.65 5.18
CA GLY A 75 -6.71 -7.60 5.68
C GLY A 75 -6.32 -9.08 5.56
N GLN A 76 -5.31 -9.40 4.73
CA GLN A 76 -4.81 -10.76 4.52
C GLN A 76 -3.58 -11.07 5.40
N ILE A 77 -3.07 -10.10 6.18
CA ILE A 77 -1.92 -10.31 7.07
C ILE A 77 -2.35 -11.14 8.28
N ARG A 78 -1.75 -12.33 8.44
CA ARG A 78 -2.04 -13.23 9.57
C ARG A 78 -1.21 -12.94 10.81
N GLU A 79 -0.03 -12.34 10.63
CA GLU A 79 0.86 -11.96 11.72
C GLU A 79 0.36 -10.67 12.39
N ALA A 80 -0.19 -10.79 13.60
CA ALA A 80 -0.80 -9.67 14.32
C ALA A 80 0.18 -8.49 14.51
N GLU A 81 1.45 -8.75 14.82
CA GLU A 81 2.48 -7.72 14.95
C GLU A 81 2.65 -6.93 13.64
N ARG A 82 2.73 -7.62 12.50
CA ARG A 82 2.84 -6.97 11.18
C ARG A 82 1.59 -6.19 10.81
N ALA A 83 0.41 -6.70 11.15
CA ALA A 83 -0.83 -5.98 10.92
C ALA A 83 -0.89 -4.69 11.77
N ARG A 84 -0.42 -4.73 13.02
CA ARG A 84 -0.31 -3.54 13.90
C ARG A 84 0.71 -2.54 13.38
N GLU A 85 1.85 -3.00 12.85
CA GLU A 85 2.89 -2.14 12.25
C GLU A 85 2.35 -1.31 11.09
N LEU A 86 1.58 -1.94 10.18
CA LEU A 86 1.15 -1.32 8.92
C LEU A 86 -0.20 -0.62 8.99
N GLY A 87 -1.04 -0.97 9.97
CA GLY A 87 -2.38 -0.43 10.09
C GLY A 87 -2.44 1.09 10.24
N PRO A 88 -1.61 1.73 11.09
CA PRO A 88 -1.61 3.18 11.23
C PRO A 88 -1.29 3.91 9.91
N LEU A 89 -0.30 3.41 9.16
CA LEU A 89 0.06 3.95 7.84
C LEU A 89 -1.10 3.82 6.84
N LEU A 90 -1.80 2.68 6.87
CA LEU A 90 -2.99 2.48 6.06
C LEU A 90 -4.13 3.44 6.46
N ALA A 91 -4.33 3.66 7.76
CA ALA A 91 -5.35 4.58 8.26
C ALA A 91 -5.08 6.02 7.82
N GLU A 92 -3.83 6.48 7.88
CA GLU A 92 -3.43 7.80 7.39
C GLU A 92 -3.69 7.97 5.90
N LEU A 93 -3.34 6.96 5.08
CA LEU A 93 -3.62 6.99 3.66
C LEU A 93 -5.12 6.97 3.37
N ARG A 94 -5.92 6.22 4.13
CA ARG A 94 -7.38 6.18 3.97
C ARG A 94 -8.10 7.45 4.39
N ASP A 95 -7.54 8.19 5.34
CA ASP A 95 -8.04 9.51 5.72
C ASP A 95 -7.87 10.51 4.57
N ARG A 96 -6.72 10.45 3.88
CA ARG A 96 -6.40 11.29 2.72
C ARG A 96 -7.07 10.82 1.43
N VAL A 97 -7.20 9.50 1.26
CA VAL A 97 -7.74 8.81 0.08
C VAL A 97 -8.92 7.94 0.53
N PRO A 98 -10.10 8.54 0.76
CA PRO A 98 -11.26 7.79 1.19
C PRO A 98 -11.69 6.75 0.14
N GLY A 99 -11.40 7.02 -1.14
CA GLY A 99 -11.84 6.21 -2.28
C GLY A 99 -13.35 6.31 -2.49
N ARG A 100 -13.88 5.40 -3.32
CA ARG A 100 -15.32 5.39 -3.68
C ARG A 100 -16.21 4.69 -2.66
N GLN A 101 -15.64 3.81 -1.83
CA GLN A 101 -16.39 3.06 -0.83
C GLN A 101 -16.32 3.76 0.53
N GLN A 102 -17.47 4.21 1.03
CA GLN A 102 -17.57 4.82 2.35
C GLN A 102 -17.22 3.81 3.46
N GLY A 103 -16.55 4.29 4.52
CA GLY A 103 -16.27 3.49 5.71
C GLY A 103 -14.99 2.63 5.67
N ALA A 104 -14.16 2.72 4.63
CA ALA A 104 -12.88 2.03 4.56
C ALA A 104 -11.93 2.41 5.70
N LEU A 105 -11.88 3.70 6.06
CA LEU A 105 -11.11 4.18 7.21
C LEU A 105 -11.64 3.61 8.54
N ASP A 106 -12.96 3.60 8.72
CA ASP A 106 -13.58 3.05 9.93
C ASP A 106 -13.34 1.56 10.07
N HIS A 107 -13.33 0.83 8.95
CA HIS A 107 -12.94 -0.58 8.92
C HIS A 107 -11.53 -0.76 9.49
N VAL A 108 -10.54 -0.03 8.97
CA VAL A 108 -9.14 -0.10 9.43
C VAL A 108 -9.03 0.24 10.91
N ARG A 109 -9.66 1.35 11.34
CA ARG A 109 -9.66 1.78 12.75
C ARG A 109 -10.30 0.75 13.68
N ARG A 110 -11.39 0.08 13.27
CA ARG A 110 -12.03 -0.99 14.06
C ARG A 110 -11.11 -2.20 14.21
N GLN A 111 -10.52 -2.67 13.10
CA GLN A 111 -9.62 -3.81 13.10
C GLN A 111 -8.35 -3.55 13.92
N LEU A 112 -7.77 -2.35 13.84
CA LEU A 112 -6.62 -1.96 14.67
C LEU A 112 -6.92 -2.02 16.17
N ARG A 113 -8.09 -1.54 16.59
CA ARG A 113 -8.49 -1.64 18.01
C ARG A 113 -8.60 -3.09 18.47
N GLN A 114 -9.13 -3.98 17.63
CA GLN A 114 -9.21 -5.41 17.97
C GLN A 114 -7.81 -6.03 18.10
N LEU A 115 -6.91 -5.70 17.16
CA LEU A 115 -5.52 -6.15 17.24
C LEU A 115 -4.83 -5.65 18.51
N GLN A 116 -5.10 -4.43 18.98
CA GLN A 116 -4.51 -3.88 20.21
C GLN A 116 -5.00 -4.57 21.50
N THR A 117 -6.14 -5.26 21.46
CA THR A 117 -6.69 -5.97 22.62
C THR A 117 -6.25 -7.44 22.71
N GLN A 118 -5.55 -7.94 21.69
CA GLN A 118 -5.05 -9.32 21.62
C GLN A 118 -3.60 -9.38 22.10
N ASP A 119 -3.38 -9.35 23.40
CA ASP A 119 -2.06 -9.61 24.02
C ASP A 119 -2.00 -11.02 24.62
#